data_AF-A0A2N7XTN4-F1
#
_entry.id   AF-A0A2N7XTN4-F1
#
_cell.length_a   1.000
_cell.length_b   1.000
_cell.length_c   1.000
_cell.angle_alpha   90.00
_cell.angle_beta   90.00
_cell.angle_gamma   90.00
#
_symmetry.space_group_name_H-M   'P 1'
#
loop_
_entity.id
_entity.type
_entity.pdbx_description
1 polymer ?
#
loop_
_entity_poly.entity_id
_entity_poly.type
_entity_poly.pdbx_seq_one_letter_code
_entity_poly.pdbx_strand_id
1 'polypeptide(L)'
;DIIAELHDFGPVKKAFQGWTQEGRIGSEKILLLKPATFMNESGRSVGEAMRFYKLDTGDVTVFHDELDLDPFRVKVKTGGGTAGHNGLRST
;
A
#
# COMPACT_ATOMS: atom_id res chain seq x y z
N ASP A 1 3.08 -7.32 7.53
CA ASP A 1 3.48 -8.56 8.22
C ASP A 1 2.39 -8.99 9.19
N ILE A 2 2.12 -8.27 10.29
CA ILE A 2 1.06 -8.64 11.25
C ILE A 2 -0.34 -8.82 10.63
N ILE A 3 -0.76 -7.98 9.67
CA ILE A 3 -2.06 -8.17 8.98
C ILE A 3 -2.12 -9.51 8.24
N ALA A 4 -1.01 -9.92 7.61
CA ALA A 4 -0.94 -11.18 6.89
C ALA A 4 -1.06 -12.38 7.85
N GLU A 5 -0.38 -12.30 8.99
CA GLU A 5 -0.40 -13.34 10.03
C GLU A 5 -1.78 -13.45 10.70
N LEU A 6 -2.40 -12.32 11.05
CA LEU A 6 -3.69 -12.31 11.75
C LEU A 6 -4.85 -12.86 10.91
N HIS A 7 -4.74 -12.75 9.58
CA HIS A 7 -5.79 -13.11 8.63
C HIS A 7 -5.41 -14.29 7.73
N ASP A 8 -4.38 -15.04 8.07
CA ASP A 8 -3.93 -16.24 7.34
C ASP A 8 -3.76 -16.00 5.83
N PHE A 9 -3.10 -14.90 5.46
CA PHE A 9 -2.83 -14.60 4.06
C PHE A 9 -1.96 -15.68 3.42
N GLY A 10 -2.13 -15.87 2.11
CA GLY A 10 -1.37 -16.84 1.35
C GLY A 10 0.13 -16.52 1.30
N PRO A 11 0.94 -17.42 0.73
CA PRO A 11 2.39 -17.30 0.73
C PRO A 11 2.86 -16.04 0.00
N VAL A 12 4.00 -15.51 0.45
CA VAL A 12 4.68 -14.37 -0.17
C VAL A 12 5.09 -14.69 -1.61
N LYS A 13 4.72 -13.80 -2.55
CA LYS A 13 5.12 -13.84 -3.96
C LYS A 13 5.87 -12.57 -4.35
N LYS A 14 6.81 -12.68 -5.29
CA LYS A 14 7.46 -11.50 -5.90
C LYS A 14 6.63 -11.03 -7.09
N ALA A 15 6.10 -9.81 -7.01
CA ALA A 15 5.33 -9.17 -8.08
C ALA A 15 5.35 -7.65 -7.87
N PHE A 16 5.11 -6.88 -8.93
CA PHE A 16 5.01 -5.40 -8.87
C PHE A 16 6.22 -4.73 -8.21
N GLN A 17 7.41 -5.29 -8.40
CA GLN A 17 8.66 -4.79 -7.79
C GLN A 17 8.65 -4.80 -6.26
N GLY A 18 7.94 -5.76 -5.68
CA GLY A 18 7.83 -5.93 -4.24
C GLY A 18 7.45 -7.36 -3.86
N TRP A 19 7.07 -7.50 -2.60
CA TRP A 19 6.49 -8.71 -2.05
C TRP A 19 4.99 -8.54 -1.93
N THR A 20 4.26 -9.55 -2.36
CA THR A 20 2.79 -9.57 -2.37
C THR A 20 2.27 -10.78 -1.63
N GLN A 21 1.13 -10.61 -0.97
CA GLN A 21 0.34 -11.69 -0.41
C GLN A 21 -1.13 -11.42 -0.71
N GLU A 22 -1.84 -12.45 -1.16
CA GLU A 22 -3.28 -12.40 -1.37
C GLU A 22 -3.99 -13.13 -0.25
N GLY A 23 -5.10 -12.54 0.21
CA GLY A 23 -5.90 -13.10 1.28
C GLY A 23 -7.29 -12.49 1.27
N ARG A 24 -8.03 -12.75 2.35
CA ARG A 24 -9.37 -12.21 2.54
C ARG A 24 -9.51 -11.64 3.93
N ILE A 25 -10.20 -10.52 4.02
CA ILE A 25 -10.64 -9.94 5.29
C ILE A 25 -12.16 -9.81 5.18
N GLY A 26 -12.89 -10.66 5.90
CA GLY A 26 -14.34 -10.80 5.71
C GLY A 26 -14.71 -11.26 4.30
N SER A 27 -15.57 -10.50 3.62
CA SER A 27 -15.98 -10.74 2.22
C SER A 27 -15.00 -10.18 1.18
N GLU A 28 -14.04 -9.36 1.60
CA GLU A 28 -13.20 -8.61 0.67
C GLU A 28 -11.94 -9.39 0.33
N LYS A 29 -11.60 -9.43 -0.97
CA LYS A 29 -10.32 -9.94 -1.44
C LYS A 29 -9.30 -8.82 -1.32
N ILE A 30 -8.21 -9.07 -0.61
CA ILE A 30 -7.19 -8.07 -0.31
C ILE A 30 -5.84 -8.52 -0.88
N LEU A 31 -5.13 -7.57 -1.48
CA LEU A 31 -3.73 -7.69 -1.84
C LEU A 31 -2.89 -6.86 -0.86
N LEU A 32 -2.02 -7.52 -0.10
CA LEU A 32 -0.96 -6.83 0.62
C LEU A 32 0.24 -6.67 -0.31
N LEU A 33 0.78 -5.45 -0.40
CA LEU A 33 1.96 -5.13 -1.19
C LEU A 33 2.99 -4.41 -0.29
N LYS A 34 4.21 -4.94 -0.27
CA LYS A 34 5.39 -4.28 0.30
C LYS A 34 6.36 -3.96 -0.84
N PRO A 35 6.41 -2.70 -1.32
CA PRO A 35 7.36 -2.30 -2.35
C PRO A 35 8.79 -2.61 -1.94
N ALA A 36 9.56 -3.19 -2.85
CA ALA A 36 11.00 -3.42 -2.69
C ALA A 36 11.83 -2.38 -3.47
N THR A 37 11.21 -1.28 -3.89
CA THR A 37 11.84 -0.11 -4.49
C THR A 37 12.45 0.79 -3.42
N PHE A 38 13.21 1.80 -3.81
CA PHE A 38 13.48 2.91 -2.89
C PHE A 38 12.18 3.60 -2.48
N MET A 39 12.17 4.22 -1.29
CA MET A 39 10.97 4.82 -0.71
C MET A 39 10.38 5.93 -1.60
N ASN A 40 11.24 6.72 -2.25
CA ASN A 40 10.87 7.76 -3.21
C ASN A 40 10.26 7.22 -4.52
N GLU A 41 10.40 5.91 -4.79
CA GLU A 41 9.88 5.24 -5.99
C GLU A 41 8.75 4.25 -5.69
N SER A 42 8.29 4.18 -4.44
CA SER A 42 7.20 3.27 -4.00
C SER A 42 5.91 3.42 -4.82
N GLY A 43 5.61 4.62 -5.31
CA GLY A 43 4.49 4.88 -6.21
C GLY A 43 4.55 4.09 -7.52
N ARG A 44 5.75 3.72 -8.00
CA ARG A 44 5.90 2.89 -9.22
C ARG A 44 5.37 1.48 -8.99
N SER A 45 5.72 0.88 -7.85
CA SER A 45 5.26 -0.45 -7.43
C SER A 45 3.75 -0.47 -7.21
N VAL A 46 3.22 0.51 -6.46
CA VAL A 46 1.78 0.65 -6.20
C VAL A 46 1.00 0.84 -7.50
N GLY A 47 1.45 1.75 -8.38
CA GLY A 47 0.80 2.01 -9.65
C GLY A 47 0.79 0.80 -10.59
N GLU A 48 1.82 -0.04 -10.57
CA GLU A 48 1.84 -1.30 -11.33
C GLU A 48 0.76 -2.29 -10.84
N ALA A 49 0.66 -2.47 -9.52
CA ALA A 49 -0.38 -3.31 -8.91
C ALA A 49 -1.79 -2.78 -9.19
N MET A 50 -2.01 -1.47 -9.06
CA MET A 50 -3.31 -0.84 -9.35
C MET A 50 -3.75 -1.07 -10.80
N ARG A 51 -2.85 -0.87 -11.77
CA ARG A 51 -3.15 -1.12 -13.19
C ARG A 51 -3.47 -2.58 -13.47
N PHE A 52 -2.71 -3.51 -12.87
CA PHE A 52 -2.93 -4.95 -13.05
C PHE A 52 -4.29 -5.40 -12.53
N TYR A 53 -4.65 -4.95 -11.32
CA TYR A 53 -5.92 -5.30 -10.67
C TYR A 53 -7.10 -4.40 -11.05
N LYS A 54 -6.86 -3.36 -11.86
CA LYS A 54 -7.86 -2.35 -12.27
C LYS A 54 -8.49 -1.65 -11.07
N LEU A 55 -7.65 -1.24 -10.13
CA LEU A 55 -8.03 -0.55 -8.90
C LEU A 55 -7.98 0.96 -9.09
N ASP A 56 -8.89 1.66 -8.43
CA ASP A 56 -8.87 3.11 -8.30
C ASP A 56 -8.16 3.54 -7.01
N THR A 57 -7.84 4.83 -6.90
CA THR A 57 -7.18 5.37 -5.69
C THR A 57 -8.00 5.16 -4.41
N GLY A 58 -9.33 5.04 -4.52
CA GLY A 58 -10.22 4.74 -3.40
C GLY A 58 -10.06 3.31 -2.85
N ASP A 59 -9.49 2.39 -3.64
CA ASP A 59 -9.28 1.00 -3.24
C ASP A 59 -7.92 0.78 -2.55
N VAL A 60 -7.10 1.83 -2.46
CA VAL A 60 -5.73 1.75 -1.96
C VAL A 60 -5.62 2.38 -0.59
N THR A 61 -5.16 1.59 0.38
CA THR A 61 -4.78 2.07 1.71
C THR A 61 -3.26 1.95 1.86
N VAL A 62 -2.61 3.06 2.22
CA VAL A 62 -1.16 3.11 2.44
C VAL A 62 -0.86 3.27 3.92
N PHE A 63 0.02 2.42 4.45
CA PHE A 63 0.58 2.57 5.79
C PHE A 63 1.98 3.17 5.67
N HIS A 64 2.21 4.29 6.36
CA HIS A 64 3.51 4.94 6.46
C HIS A 64 3.69 5.50 7.87
N ASP A 65 4.93 5.76 8.25
CA ASP A 65 5.26 6.48 9.48
C ASP A 65 5.03 8.00 9.31
N GLU A 66 4.73 8.67 10.41
CA GLU A 66 4.54 10.12 10.44
C GLU A 66 5.34 10.66 11.62
N LEU A 67 6.26 11.59 11.34
CA LEU A 67 7.18 12.14 12.33
C LEU A 67 6.46 13.06 13.32
N ASP A 68 5.35 13.66 12.89
CA ASP A 68 4.55 14.58 13.72
C ASP A 68 3.59 13.85 14.68
N LEU A 69 3.54 12.52 14.65
CA LEU A 69 2.72 11.73 15.58
C LEU A 69 3.54 11.24 16.76
N ASP A 70 3.00 11.43 17.96
CA ASP A 70 3.56 10.78 19.15
C ASP A 70 3.58 9.25 18.97
N PRO A 71 4.55 8.54 19.59
CA PRO A 71 4.58 7.08 19.57
C PRO A 71 3.23 6.47 19.98
N PHE A 72 2.86 5.37 19.32
CA PHE A 72 1.58 4.66 19.51
C PHE A 72 0.31 5.42 19.12
N ARG A 73 0.43 6.58 18.44
CA ARG A 73 -0.71 7.25 17.81
C ARG A 73 -0.90 6.78 16.37
N VAL A 74 -2.15 6.59 16.00
CA VAL A 74 -2.57 6.27 14.63
C VAL A 74 -3.52 7.35 14.16
N LYS A 75 -3.29 7.85 12.94
CA LYS A 75 -4.16 8.79 12.26
C LYS A 75 -4.58 8.22 10.92
N VAL A 76 -5.88 8.25 10.63
CA VAL A 76 -6.43 7.86 9.33
C VAL A 76 -6.79 9.13 8.57
N LYS A 77 -6.37 9.20 7.30
CA LYS A 77 -6.70 10.29 6.39
C LYS A 77 -7.19 9.70 5.08
N THR A 78 -8.38 10.11 4.64
CA THR A 78 -8.91 9.75 3.33
C THR A 78 -8.64 10.90 2.36
N GLY A 79 -7.89 10.61 1.29
CA GLY A 79 -7.48 11.62 0.32
C GLY A 79 -6.56 12.70 0.90
N GLY A 80 -6.61 13.88 0.27
CA GLY A 80 -5.74 15.01 0.58
C GLY A 80 -4.56 15.11 -0.37
N GLY A 81 -4.34 16.32 -0.88
CA GLY A 81 -3.25 16.64 -1.79
C GLY A 81 -1.88 16.36 -1.18
N THR A 82 -0.92 16.19 -2.09
CA THR A 82 0.51 16.08 -1.81
C THR A 82 0.95 17.28 -0.99
N ALA A 83 1.09 17.11 0.32
CA ALA A 83 1.82 18.03 1.17
C ALA A 83 3.32 17.94 0.82
N GLY A 84 3.69 18.36 -0.39
CA GLY A 84 5.09 18.48 -0.85
C GLY A 84 5.67 17.30 -1.65
N HIS A 85 4.93 16.24 -1.96
CA HIS A 85 5.44 15.15 -2.81
C HIS A 85 5.20 15.41 -4.31
N ASN A 86 6.23 15.90 -5.00
CA ASN A 86 6.31 16.09 -6.45
C ASN A 86 6.41 14.75 -7.24
N GLY A 87 5.50 13.80 -6.99
CA GLY A 87 5.47 12.50 -7.67
C GLY A 87 4.33 12.31 -8.67
N LEU A 88 3.29 13.15 -8.64
CA LEU A 88 2.13 13.07 -9.54
C LEU A 88 2.15 14.24 -10.52
N ARG A 89 3.16 14.23 -11.38
CA ARG A 89 3.15 14.96 -12.65
C ARG A 89 3.54 14.03 -13.80
N SER A 90 2.85 12.92 -13.89
CA SER A 90 2.62 12.19 -15.13
C SER A 90 1.49 11.20 -14.84
N THR A 91 0.45 11.30 -15.65
CA THR A 91 -0.59 10.28 -15.90
C THR A 91 -0.15 8.85 -15.66
#